data_AF-A0A158QXQ3-F1
#
_entry.id   AF-A0A158QXQ3-F1
#
_cell.length_a   1.000
_cell.length_b   1.000
_cell.length_c   1.000
_cell.angle_alpha   90.00
_cell.angle_beta   90.00
_cell.angle_gamma   90.00
#
_symmetry.space_group_name_H-M   'P 1'
#
loop_
_entity.id
_entity.type
_entity.pdbx_description
1 polymer ?
#
loop_
_entity_poly.entity_id
_entity_poly.type
_entity_poly.pdbx_seq_one_letter_code
_entity_poly.pdbx_strand_id
1 'polypeptide(L)'
;MRKEAAFQSDKKSLQSENNALREKLTSTERHVKILQEKLRQLDVDREKELVDHGKVVSEMQSRYAKEHQSFEAATKESNVLVKQIQQKDETINQLKTREAQLTNQVASLSKEVKELTDKVYHVPSIQILRDELANLKVDHARELSDAVVKAKQKTQQEEQIRNLKKIADLEDQNLDLLKKIARSEEARTEAYDAYLAVEDEKAALAAELAELRMAREYEDTSDVIDRLQVAIVEVRKLEPEFDIAALVGPDPEKIRLQQMCADLQEELEQCKGKLEALSAANTHFPTDSDSSKKETIRHVAEQFQNKIQKLMAVHAKDRAMHEKATRDLHARISELEQREGRLIVDMRREMNSRISEMETEMQKQRTRTLDVIAEKERELEAARSVLVSIRSEQLNNAPADPAQAGKVTLSKRRSSEYKRYLERKYSSGKRYLELTRRLFIEHLRALSITCFMLALFYKSKCDREGFPIPAPNESRNIFYEEELLKKDREIQEMRNISHQLDYRLREVEQASLVKELEHHKKAEAMSEEITKLQNKLSLLSSGGETEYLRNIFVQFIQSGDASAKKNILKAMGMALKLSTNEMKAIDSK
;
A
#
# COMPACT_ATOMS: atom_id res chain seq x y z
N MET A 1 114.64 67.28 -95.06
CA MET A 1 113.23 66.89 -95.28
C MET A 1 112.84 65.54 -94.68
N ARG A 2 113.56 64.42 -94.91
CA ARG A 2 113.17 63.11 -94.33
C ARG A 2 113.10 63.06 -92.79
N LYS A 3 113.97 63.77 -92.09
CA LYS A 3 113.98 63.85 -90.61
C LYS A 3 112.74 64.55 -90.03
N GLU A 4 112.20 65.57 -90.72
CA GLU A 4 111.02 66.33 -90.29
C GLU A 4 109.73 65.50 -90.46
N ALA A 5 109.60 64.78 -91.57
CA ALA A 5 108.46 63.89 -91.80
C ALA A 5 108.39 62.74 -90.79
N ALA A 6 109.55 62.17 -90.41
CA ALA A 6 109.63 61.16 -89.36
C ALA A 6 109.21 61.74 -88.00
N PHE A 7 109.66 62.94 -87.65
CA PHE A 7 109.26 63.62 -86.41
C PHE A 7 107.75 63.89 -86.33
N GLN A 8 107.14 64.36 -87.43
CA GLN A 8 105.69 64.59 -87.47
C GLN A 8 104.88 63.28 -87.40
N SER A 9 105.40 62.19 -87.97
CA SER A 9 104.80 60.85 -87.85
C SER A 9 104.86 60.34 -86.41
N ASP A 10 106.01 60.45 -85.75
CA ASP A 10 106.18 60.07 -84.34
C ASP A 10 105.28 60.91 -83.43
N LYS A 11 105.19 62.22 -83.66
CA LYS A 11 104.29 63.10 -82.90
C LYS A 11 102.83 62.67 -83.03
N LYS A 12 102.36 62.34 -84.24
CA LYS A 12 101.00 61.82 -84.46
C LYS A 12 100.78 60.46 -83.80
N SER A 13 101.77 59.56 -83.90
CA SER A 13 101.73 58.26 -83.23
C SER A 13 101.60 58.43 -81.72
N LEU A 14 102.44 59.26 -81.10
CA LEU A 14 102.41 59.59 -79.68
C LEU A 14 101.09 60.26 -79.27
N GLN A 15 100.54 61.16 -80.09
CA GLN A 15 99.23 61.76 -79.82
C GLN A 15 98.10 60.72 -79.87
N SER A 16 98.13 59.81 -80.85
CA SER A 16 97.14 58.73 -80.95
C SER A 16 97.23 57.76 -79.78
N GLU A 17 98.45 57.42 -79.34
CA GLU A 17 98.70 56.59 -78.17
C GLU A 17 98.25 57.29 -76.89
N ASN A 18 98.52 58.59 -76.74
CA ASN A 18 98.05 59.37 -75.59
C ASN A 18 96.53 59.44 -75.52
N ASN A 19 95.85 59.62 -76.67
CA ASN A 19 94.39 59.59 -76.74
C ASN A 19 93.83 58.19 -76.38
N ALA A 20 94.43 57.12 -76.91
CA ALA A 20 94.04 55.75 -76.56
C ALA A 20 94.26 55.44 -75.06
N LEU A 21 95.35 55.94 -74.47
CA LEU A 21 95.61 55.82 -73.04
C LEU A 21 94.61 56.61 -72.20
N ARG A 22 94.20 57.82 -72.63
CA ARG A 22 93.14 58.60 -71.97
C ARG A 22 91.78 57.91 -72.05
N GLU A 23 91.43 57.32 -73.18
CA GLU A 23 90.21 56.52 -73.31
C GLU A 23 90.24 55.28 -72.42
N LYS A 24 91.37 54.56 -72.35
CA LYS A 24 91.55 53.44 -71.41
C LYS A 24 91.47 53.91 -69.95
N LEU A 25 92.07 55.05 -69.60
CA LEU A 25 92.01 55.62 -68.26
C LEU A 25 90.57 55.99 -67.88
N THR A 26 89.84 56.69 -68.74
CA THR A 26 88.44 57.05 -68.47
C THR A 26 87.51 55.82 -68.43
N SER A 27 87.77 54.80 -69.26
CA SER A 27 87.04 53.52 -69.22
C SER A 27 87.30 52.75 -67.92
N THR A 28 88.55 52.72 -67.45
CA THR A 28 88.92 52.09 -66.18
C THR A 28 88.36 52.86 -64.98
N GLU A 29 88.38 54.21 -65.00
CA GLU A 29 87.73 55.03 -63.98
C GLU A 29 86.21 54.78 -63.90
N ARG A 30 85.53 54.65 -65.06
CA ARG A 30 84.10 54.26 -65.09
C ARG A 30 83.89 52.88 -64.49
N HIS A 31 84.73 51.90 -64.82
CA HIS A 31 84.67 50.56 -64.24
C HIS A 31 84.89 50.58 -62.72
N VAL A 32 85.87 51.35 -62.23
CA VAL A 32 86.13 51.53 -60.81
C VAL A 32 84.91 52.14 -60.11
N LYS A 33 84.29 53.17 -60.68
CA LYS A 33 83.06 53.77 -60.13
C LYS A 33 81.89 52.77 -60.07
N ILE A 34 81.71 51.95 -61.11
CA ILE A 34 80.68 50.91 -61.12
C ILE A 34 80.96 49.86 -60.04
N LEU A 35 82.21 49.43 -59.87
CA LEU A 35 82.58 48.48 -58.82
C LEU A 35 82.41 49.08 -57.42
N GLN A 36 82.75 50.35 -57.22
CA GLN A 36 82.52 51.07 -55.97
C GLN A 36 81.04 51.13 -55.61
N GLU A 37 80.15 51.44 -56.58
CA GLU A 37 78.71 51.47 -56.32
C GLU A 37 78.13 50.08 -56.04
N LYS A 38 78.60 49.04 -56.76
CA LYS A 38 78.23 47.66 -56.46
C LYS A 38 78.67 47.24 -55.06
N LEU A 39 79.85 47.65 -54.63
CA LEU A 39 80.38 47.33 -53.30
C LEU A 39 79.56 48.04 -52.21
N ARG A 40 79.22 49.32 -52.43
CA ARG A 40 78.30 50.08 -51.55
C ARG A 40 76.93 49.43 -51.45
N GLN A 41 76.37 48.96 -52.57
CA GLN A 41 75.08 48.27 -52.57
C GLN A 41 75.14 46.95 -51.80
N LEU A 42 76.19 46.16 -52.00
CA LEU A 42 76.41 44.91 -51.25
C LEU A 42 76.53 45.16 -49.74
N ASP A 43 77.18 46.25 -49.32
CA ASP A 43 77.28 46.60 -47.91
C ASP A 43 75.90 46.95 -47.31
N VAL A 44 75.08 47.70 -48.05
CA VAL A 44 73.70 48.03 -47.63
C VAL A 44 72.83 46.78 -47.55
N ASP A 45 72.91 45.90 -48.55
CA ASP A 45 72.15 44.64 -48.57
C ASP A 45 72.58 43.72 -47.42
N ARG A 46 73.88 43.63 -47.13
CA ARG A 46 74.43 42.88 -46.00
C ARG A 46 73.98 43.45 -44.66
N GLU A 47 73.96 44.78 -44.49
CA GLU A 47 73.48 45.41 -43.27
C GLU A 47 71.98 45.12 -43.05
N LYS A 48 71.18 45.16 -44.12
CA LYS A 48 69.76 44.79 -44.08
C LYS A 48 69.56 43.33 -43.70
N GLU A 49 70.32 42.40 -44.28
CA GLU A 49 70.29 40.98 -43.92
C GLU A 49 70.66 40.76 -42.44
N LEU A 50 71.69 41.44 -41.93
CA LEU A 50 72.06 41.36 -40.51
C LEU A 50 70.95 41.86 -39.58
N VAL A 51 70.27 42.96 -39.94
CA VAL A 51 69.11 43.47 -39.19
C VAL A 51 67.97 42.46 -39.20
N ASP A 52 67.66 41.86 -40.35
CA ASP A 52 66.57 40.89 -40.46
C ASP A 52 66.91 39.57 -39.72
N HIS A 53 68.14 39.10 -39.75
CA HIS A 53 68.61 38.00 -38.90
C HIS A 53 68.48 38.33 -37.41
N GLY A 54 68.84 39.55 -37.00
CA GLY A 54 68.67 40.02 -35.62
C GLY A 54 67.21 39.97 -35.16
N LYS A 55 66.27 40.37 -36.02
CA LYS A 55 64.82 40.27 -35.73
C LYS A 55 64.37 38.82 -35.56
N VAL A 56 64.79 37.92 -36.46
CA VAL A 56 64.43 36.49 -36.38
C VAL A 56 64.97 35.86 -35.09
N VAL A 57 66.22 36.16 -34.72
CA VAL A 57 66.80 35.66 -33.46
C VAL A 57 66.05 36.20 -32.25
N SER A 58 65.72 37.50 -32.23
CA SER A 58 64.94 38.09 -31.13
C SER A 58 63.54 37.49 -31.03
N GLU A 59 62.87 37.22 -32.15
CA GLU A 59 61.55 36.58 -32.16
C GLU A 59 61.64 35.13 -31.66
N MET A 60 62.66 34.38 -32.09
CA MET A 60 62.89 33.01 -31.65
C MET A 60 63.16 32.94 -30.14
N GLN A 61 63.98 33.85 -29.61
CA GLN A 61 64.22 33.97 -28.16
C GLN A 61 62.93 34.30 -27.39
N SER A 62 62.10 35.20 -27.91
CA SER A 62 60.81 35.55 -27.32
C SER A 62 59.84 34.36 -27.31
N ARG A 63 59.76 33.61 -28.42
CA ARG A 63 58.94 32.39 -28.50
C ARG A 63 59.43 31.32 -27.53
N TYR A 64 60.73 31.08 -27.47
CA TYR A 64 61.34 30.13 -26.53
C TYR A 64 61.04 30.50 -25.06
N ALA A 65 61.17 31.78 -24.70
CA ALA A 65 60.85 32.22 -23.34
C ALA A 65 59.37 32.01 -22.98
N LYS A 66 58.44 32.28 -23.91
CA LYS A 66 57.01 32.04 -23.72
C LYS A 66 56.70 30.55 -23.60
N GLU A 67 57.29 29.72 -24.45
CA GLU A 67 57.12 28.27 -24.42
C GLU A 67 57.65 27.66 -23.12
N HIS A 68 58.83 28.11 -22.67
CA HIS A 68 59.39 27.70 -21.39
C HIS A 68 58.48 28.07 -20.21
N GLN A 69 57.94 29.29 -20.16
CA GLN A 69 56.98 29.69 -19.13
C GLN A 69 55.69 28.87 -19.16
N SER A 70 55.17 28.58 -20.36
CA SER A 70 54.00 27.72 -20.54
C SER A 70 54.27 26.29 -20.04
N PHE A 71 55.43 25.74 -20.37
CA PHE A 71 55.85 24.42 -19.91
C PHE A 71 56.00 24.34 -18.38
N GLU A 72 56.59 25.35 -17.75
CA GLU A 72 56.68 25.43 -16.28
C GLU A 72 55.30 25.53 -15.63
N ALA A 73 54.37 26.29 -16.22
CA ALA A 73 52.99 26.41 -15.73
C ALA A 73 52.27 25.05 -15.82
N ALA A 74 52.35 24.37 -16.96
CA ALA A 74 51.77 23.04 -17.17
C ALA A 74 52.40 22.00 -16.22
N THR A 75 53.70 22.09 -15.96
CA THR A 75 54.39 21.20 -15.00
C THR A 75 53.89 21.43 -13.57
N LYS A 76 53.66 22.69 -13.16
CA LYS A 76 53.08 23.01 -11.85
C LYS A 76 51.65 22.48 -11.72
N GLU A 77 50.83 22.65 -12.75
CA GLU A 77 49.46 22.12 -12.78
C GLU A 77 49.44 20.58 -12.70
N SER A 78 50.29 19.91 -13.49
CA SER A 78 50.47 18.45 -13.46
C SER A 78 50.84 17.96 -12.06
N ASN A 79 51.78 18.63 -11.37
CA ASN A 79 52.16 18.30 -10.00
C ASN A 79 51.01 18.47 -8.99
N VAL A 80 50.13 19.47 -9.18
CA VAL A 80 48.93 19.65 -8.34
C VAL A 80 47.95 18.50 -8.57
N LEU A 81 47.70 18.13 -9.83
CA LEU A 81 46.82 17.02 -10.18
C LEU A 81 47.33 15.68 -9.64
N VAL A 82 48.64 15.41 -9.73
CA VAL A 82 49.26 14.21 -9.14
C VAL A 82 49.02 14.13 -7.64
N LYS A 83 49.17 15.25 -6.91
CA LYS A 83 48.87 15.29 -5.46
C LYS A 83 47.39 15.04 -5.17
N GLN A 84 46.48 15.59 -5.98
CA GLN A 84 45.05 15.33 -5.84
C GLN A 84 44.70 13.85 -6.08
N ILE A 85 45.32 13.21 -7.08
CA ILE A 85 45.14 11.78 -7.35
C ILE A 85 45.60 10.96 -6.14
N GLN A 86 46.78 11.25 -5.58
CA GLN A 86 47.29 10.56 -4.38
C GLN A 86 46.34 10.68 -3.18
N GLN A 87 45.79 11.87 -2.93
CA GLN A 87 44.80 12.07 -1.85
C GLN A 87 43.51 11.28 -2.08
N LYS A 88 43.06 11.17 -3.34
CA LYS A 88 41.89 10.36 -3.70
C LYS A 88 42.17 8.87 -3.52
N ASP A 89 43.35 8.40 -3.87
CA ASP A 89 43.77 7.01 -3.66
C ASP A 89 43.84 6.65 -2.17
N GLU A 90 44.37 7.55 -1.33
CA GLU A 90 44.35 7.39 0.13
C GLU A 90 42.92 7.27 0.68
N THR A 91 42.01 8.13 0.19
CA THR A 91 40.59 8.08 0.57
C THR A 91 39.93 6.77 0.13
N ILE A 92 40.21 6.31 -1.09
CA ILE A 92 39.71 5.01 -1.61
C ILE A 92 40.21 3.86 -0.74
N ASN A 93 41.49 3.88 -0.33
CA ASN A 93 42.05 2.85 0.54
C ASN A 93 41.39 2.85 1.93
N GLN A 94 41.14 4.02 2.51
CA GLN A 94 40.38 4.13 3.77
C GLN A 94 38.97 3.56 3.63
N LEU A 95 38.25 3.88 2.54
CA LEU A 95 36.93 3.33 2.28
C LEU A 95 36.94 1.80 2.11
N LYS A 96 37.92 1.24 1.40
CA LYS A 96 38.09 -0.23 1.27
C LYS A 96 38.33 -0.90 2.63
N THR A 97 39.12 -0.29 3.52
CA THR A 97 39.32 -0.85 4.87
C THR A 97 38.04 -0.80 5.71
N ARG A 98 37.26 0.27 5.60
CA ARG A 98 35.94 0.40 6.26
C ARG A 98 34.95 -0.64 5.76
N GLU A 99 34.90 -0.86 4.45
CA GLU A 99 34.07 -1.88 3.82
C GLU A 99 34.42 -3.29 4.34
N ALA A 100 35.72 -3.64 4.38
CA ALA A 100 36.18 -4.91 4.92
C ALA A 100 35.77 -5.10 6.40
N GLN A 101 35.86 -4.05 7.22
CA GLN A 101 35.41 -4.08 8.61
C GLN A 101 33.90 -4.34 8.73
N LEU A 102 33.08 -3.67 7.93
CA LEU A 102 31.62 -3.85 7.93
C LEU A 102 31.23 -5.25 7.47
N THR A 103 31.87 -5.78 6.43
CA THR A 103 31.66 -7.16 5.97
C THR A 103 31.96 -8.17 7.07
N ASN A 104 33.05 -7.97 7.84
CA ASN A 104 33.38 -8.83 8.97
C ASN A 104 32.35 -8.72 10.12
N GLN A 105 31.84 -7.52 10.40
CA GLN A 105 30.76 -7.33 11.39
C GLN A 105 29.47 -8.04 10.98
N VAL A 106 29.06 -7.90 9.71
CA VAL A 106 27.88 -8.59 9.17
C VAL A 106 28.04 -10.11 9.24
N ALA A 107 29.22 -10.63 8.92
CA ALA A 107 29.51 -12.06 9.03
C ALA A 107 29.43 -12.55 10.49
N SER A 108 29.95 -11.78 11.45
CA SER A 108 29.89 -12.10 12.88
C SER A 108 28.44 -12.10 13.40
N LEU A 109 27.67 -11.07 13.09
CA LEU A 109 26.26 -10.98 13.50
C LEU A 109 25.42 -12.08 12.86
N SER A 110 25.67 -12.41 11.60
CA SER A 110 24.98 -13.51 10.91
C SER A 110 25.25 -14.86 11.57
N LYS A 111 26.48 -15.07 12.06
CA LYS A 111 26.84 -16.26 12.84
C LYS A 111 26.11 -16.31 14.18
N GLU A 112 26.05 -15.19 14.90
CA GLU A 112 25.33 -15.10 16.18
C GLU A 112 23.83 -15.34 16.02
N VAL A 113 23.20 -14.74 15.01
CA VAL A 113 21.79 -14.98 14.68
C VAL A 113 21.54 -16.46 14.39
N LYS A 114 22.44 -17.11 13.65
CA LYS A 114 22.33 -18.55 13.39
C LYS A 114 22.45 -19.37 14.67
N GLU A 115 23.41 -19.06 15.54
CA GLU A 115 23.57 -19.76 16.83
C GLU A 115 22.37 -19.57 17.76
N LEU A 116 21.79 -18.36 17.82
CA LEU A 116 20.57 -18.09 18.58
C LEU A 116 19.37 -18.83 17.98
N THR A 117 19.28 -18.87 16.66
CA THR A 117 18.23 -19.60 15.94
C THR A 117 18.32 -21.10 16.25
N ASP A 118 19.52 -21.69 16.17
CA ASP A 118 19.77 -23.10 16.51
C ASP A 118 19.45 -23.37 17.99
N LYS A 119 19.80 -22.47 18.91
CA LYS A 119 19.41 -22.56 20.32
C LYS A 119 17.90 -22.55 20.49
N VAL A 120 17.17 -21.66 19.83
CA VAL A 120 15.69 -21.61 19.87
C VAL A 120 15.08 -22.91 19.36
N TYR A 121 15.63 -23.49 18.28
CA TYR A 121 15.19 -24.80 17.79
C TYR A 121 15.54 -25.96 18.74
N HIS A 122 16.50 -25.77 19.65
CA HIS A 122 16.97 -26.76 20.62
C HIS A 122 16.57 -26.42 22.07
N VAL A 123 15.60 -25.54 22.31
CA VAL A 123 14.96 -25.38 23.62
C VAL A 123 13.69 -26.27 23.67
N PRO A 124 13.77 -27.49 24.25
CA PRO A 124 12.61 -28.37 24.45
C PRO A 124 11.42 -27.67 25.09
N SER A 125 11.66 -26.67 25.94
CA SER A 125 10.61 -25.99 26.70
C SER A 125 9.54 -25.36 25.83
N ILE A 126 9.85 -24.78 24.66
CA ILE A 126 8.81 -24.15 23.83
C ILE A 126 7.92 -25.20 23.17
N GLN A 127 8.51 -26.32 22.71
CA GLN A 127 7.73 -27.40 22.11
C GLN A 127 6.92 -28.15 23.17
N ILE A 128 7.51 -28.41 24.36
CA ILE A 128 6.81 -28.98 25.50
C ILE A 128 5.65 -28.09 25.93
N LEU A 129 5.85 -26.78 26.05
CA LEU A 129 4.78 -25.83 26.37
C LEU A 129 3.69 -25.80 25.30
N ARG A 130 4.04 -25.95 24.01
CA ARG A 130 3.05 -26.08 22.94
C ARG A 130 2.24 -27.37 23.04
N ASP A 131 2.89 -28.48 23.34
CA ASP A 131 2.23 -29.78 23.48
C ASP A 131 1.37 -29.81 24.75
N GLU A 132 1.84 -29.22 25.86
CA GLU A 132 1.06 -29.00 27.09
C GLU A 132 -0.16 -28.12 26.84
N LEU A 133 -0.01 -27.01 26.11
CA LEU A 133 -1.14 -26.16 25.71
C LEU A 133 -2.11 -26.88 24.78
N ALA A 134 -1.63 -27.76 23.90
CA ALA A 134 -2.48 -28.57 23.03
C ALA A 134 -3.29 -29.59 23.85
N ASN A 135 -2.66 -30.26 24.82
CA ASN A 135 -3.33 -31.20 25.70
C ASN A 135 -4.38 -30.50 26.58
N LEU A 136 -4.03 -29.36 27.20
CA LEU A 136 -4.96 -28.53 27.98
C LEU A 136 -6.20 -28.12 27.17
N LYS A 137 -6.03 -27.77 25.88
CA LYS A 137 -7.17 -27.45 25.01
C LYS A 137 -8.08 -28.65 24.77
N VAL A 138 -7.51 -29.84 24.59
CA VAL A 138 -8.28 -31.08 24.41
C VAL A 138 -9.04 -31.44 25.69
N ASP A 139 -8.41 -31.31 26.85
CA ASP A 139 -9.02 -31.60 28.14
C ASP A 139 -10.16 -30.62 28.45
N HIS A 140 -9.96 -29.31 28.26
CA HIS A 140 -11.03 -28.32 28.42
C HIS A 140 -12.20 -28.56 27.45
N ALA A 141 -11.93 -28.96 26.20
CA ALA A 141 -13.00 -29.28 25.25
C ALA A 141 -13.80 -30.51 25.70
N ARG A 142 -13.14 -31.52 26.28
CA ARG A 142 -13.80 -32.70 26.87
C ARG A 142 -14.65 -32.31 28.08
N GLU A 143 -14.11 -31.52 29.00
CA GLU A 143 -14.85 -31.04 30.18
C GLU A 143 -16.09 -30.23 29.80
N LEU A 144 -15.97 -29.36 28.78
CA LEU A 144 -17.09 -28.58 28.27
C LEU A 144 -18.17 -29.49 27.67
N SER A 145 -17.77 -30.52 26.91
CA SER A 145 -18.69 -31.52 26.37
C SER A 145 -19.42 -32.27 27.48
N ASP A 146 -18.70 -32.71 28.52
CA ASP A 146 -19.28 -33.43 29.66
C ASP A 146 -20.25 -32.53 30.46
N ALA A 147 -19.92 -31.25 30.64
CA ALA A 147 -20.80 -30.27 31.27
C ALA A 147 -22.09 -30.06 30.46
N VAL A 148 -21.99 -29.98 29.12
CA VAL A 148 -23.16 -29.87 28.23
C VAL A 148 -24.03 -31.11 28.30
N VAL A 149 -23.44 -32.31 28.32
CA VAL A 149 -24.20 -33.57 28.45
C VAL A 149 -24.91 -33.64 29.81
N LYS A 150 -24.22 -33.29 30.91
CA LYS A 150 -24.84 -33.23 32.24
C LYS A 150 -25.97 -32.20 32.31
N ALA A 151 -25.79 -31.03 31.71
CA ALA A 151 -26.84 -30.01 31.64
C ALA A 151 -28.07 -30.52 30.87
N LYS A 152 -27.87 -31.18 29.71
CA LYS A 152 -28.95 -31.79 28.93
C LYS A 152 -29.70 -32.87 29.70
N GLN A 153 -28.98 -33.74 30.42
CA GLN A 153 -29.58 -34.78 31.26
C GLN A 153 -30.40 -34.16 32.39
N LYS A 154 -29.90 -33.11 33.05
CA LYS A 154 -30.63 -32.39 34.09
C LYS A 154 -31.90 -31.74 33.54
N THR A 155 -31.83 -31.06 32.38
CA THR A 155 -33.03 -30.47 31.76
C THR A 155 -34.05 -31.54 31.37
N GLN A 156 -33.59 -32.70 30.89
CA GLN A 156 -34.49 -33.81 30.54
C GLN A 156 -35.15 -34.41 31.79
N GLN A 157 -34.43 -34.53 32.91
CA GLN A 157 -35.00 -34.96 34.19
C GLN A 157 -36.01 -33.95 34.73
N GLU A 158 -35.71 -32.64 34.66
CA GLU A 158 -36.65 -31.58 35.06
C GLU A 158 -37.93 -31.60 34.21
N GLU A 159 -37.80 -31.85 32.90
CA GLU A 159 -38.94 -32.01 31.99
C GLU A 159 -39.75 -33.28 32.30
N GLN A 160 -39.08 -34.41 32.59
CA GLN A 160 -39.75 -35.63 33.06
C GLN A 160 -40.52 -35.40 34.36
N ILE A 161 -39.94 -34.69 35.33
CA ILE A 161 -40.60 -34.34 36.59
C ILE A 161 -41.82 -33.45 36.33
N ARG A 162 -41.71 -32.44 35.43
CA ARG A 162 -42.85 -31.60 35.04
C ARG A 162 -43.96 -32.41 34.38
N ASN A 163 -43.61 -33.36 33.51
CA ASN A 163 -44.58 -34.24 32.86
C ASN A 163 -45.27 -35.17 33.85
N LEU A 164 -44.53 -35.76 34.79
CA LEU A 164 -45.11 -36.58 35.86
C LEU A 164 -46.05 -35.77 36.75
N LYS A 165 -45.69 -34.53 37.10
CA LYS A 165 -46.58 -33.64 37.84
C LYS A 165 -47.87 -33.34 37.07
N LYS A 166 -47.75 -33.05 35.77
CA LYS A 166 -48.92 -32.83 34.90
C LYS A 166 -49.82 -34.07 34.80
N ILE A 167 -49.24 -35.27 34.76
CA ILE A 167 -50.00 -36.52 34.78
C ILE A 167 -50.76 -36.66 36.11
N ALA A 168 -50.10 -36.42 37.25
CA ALA A 168 -50.75 -36.46 38.55
C ALA A 168 -51.90 -35.44 38.66
N ASP A 169 -51.70 -34.21 38.18
CA ASP A 169 -52.76 -33.18 38.15
C ASP A 169 -53.97 -33.62 37.28
N LEU A 170 -53.71 -34.31 36.15
CA LEU A 170 -54.76 -34.86 35.28
C LEU A 170 -55.47 -36.06 35.91
N GLU A 171 -54.75 -36.91 36.65
CA GLU A 171 -55.33 -38.03 37.40
C GLU A 171 -56.27 -37.52 38.51
N ASP A 172 -55.88 -36.47 39.23
CA ASP A 172 -56.72 -35.81 40.24
C ASP A 172 -57.99 -35.18 39.62
N GLN A 173 -57.86 -34.52 38.46
CA GLN A 173 -59.01 -33.99 37.71
C GLN A 173 -59.96 -35.11 37.26
N ASN A 174 -59.43 -36.23 36.76
CA ASN A 174 -60.24 -37.39 36.40
C ASN A 174 -60.96 -37.98 37.61
N LEU A 175 -60.30 -38.05 38.76
CA LEU A 175 -60.92 -38.52 39.99
C LEU A 175 -62.06 -37.60 40.45
N ASP A 176 -61.90 -36.29 40.34
CA ASP A 176 -62.96 -35.32 40.65
C ASP A 176 -64.15 -35.44 39.69
N LEU A 177 -63.88 -35.62 38.38
CA LEU A 177 -64.93 -35.89 37.39
C LEU A 177 -65.67 -37.19 37.67
N LEU A 178 -64.96 -38.26 38.03
CA LEU A 178 -65.58 -39.54 38.41
C LEU A 178 -66.47 -39.38 39.66
N LYS A 179 -66.05 -38.59 40.65
CA LYS A 179 -66.89 -38.28 41.83
C LYS A 179 -68.13 -37.48 41.43
N LYS A 180 -68.01 -36.52 40.51
CA LYS A 180 -69.15 -35.76 39.98
C LYS A 180 -70.13 -36.64 39.21
N ILE A 181 -69.62 -37.56 38.38
CA ILE A 181 -70.44 -38.56 37.68
C ILE A 181 -71.17 -39.44 38.70
N ALA A 182 -70.47 -39.96 39.71
CA ALA A 182 -71.09 -40.78 40.75
C ALA A 182 -72.22 -40.03 41.47
N ARG A 183 -72.02 -38.75 41.85
CA ARG A 183 -73.08 -37.92 42.44
C ARG A 183 -74.24 -37.66 41.49
N SER A 184 -73.94 -37.45 40.20
CA SER A 184 -74.97 -37.27 39.18
C SER A 184 -75.77 -38.55 38.95
N GLU A 185 -75.13 -39.71 39.05
CA GLU A 185 -75.75 -41.03 38.97
C GLU A 185 -76.62 -41.33 40.20
N GLU A 186 -76.14 -40.99 41.40
CA GLU A 186 -76.91 -41.02 42.64
C GLU A 186 -78.15 -40.11 42.51
N ALA A 187 -77.97 -38.85 42.11
CA ALA A 187 -79.08 -37.92 41.89
C ALA A 187 -80.04 -38.40 40.80
N ARG A 188 -79.54 -39.07 39.76
CA ARG A 188 -80.39 -39.68 38.72
C ARG A 188 -81.19 -40.85 39.27
N THR A 189 -80.56 -41.68 40.10
CA THR A 189 -81.24 -42.80 40.78
C THR A 189 -82.29 -42.27 41.75
N GLU A 190 -81.96 -41.26 42.57
CA GLU A 190 -82.92 -40.59 43.46
C GLU A 190 -84.08 -39.96 42.69
N ALA A 191 -83.78 -39.29 41.56
CA ALA A 191 -84.82 -38.74 40.69
C ALA A 191 -85.66 -39.84 40.04
N TYR A 192 -85.07 -40.99 39.71
CA TYR A 192 -85.77 -42.14 39.17
C TYR A 192 -86.65 -42.81 40.23
N ASP A 193 -86.17 -42.95 41.46
CA ASP A 193 -86.95 -43.46 42.59
C ASP A 193 -88.08 -42.50 42.96
N ALA A 194 -87.82 -41.19 42.95
CA ALA A 194 -88.84 -40.17 43.12
C ALA A 194 -89.85 -40.18 41.96
N TYR A 195 -89.38 -40.40 40.72
CA TYR A 195 -90.24 -40.57 39.56
C TYR A 195 -91.10 -41.82 39.68
N LEU A 196 -90.55 -42.95 40.13
CA LEU A 196 -91.32 -44.16 40.41
C LEU A 196 -92.35 -43.91 41.51
N ALA A 197 -91.98 -43.23 42.59
CA ALA A 197 -92.91 -42.85 43.64
C ALA A 197 -94.02 -41.92 43.11
N VAL A 198 -93.68 -40.94 42.28
CA VAL A 198 -94.65 -40.07 41.60
C VAL A 198 -95.44 -40.83 40.54
N GLU A 199 -94.89 -41.87 39.91
CA GLU A 199 -95.60 -42.69 38.93
C GLU A 199 -96.56 -43.66 39.63
N ASP A 200 -96.21 -44.16 40.82
CA ASP A 200 -97.11 -44.87 41.71
C ASP A 200 -98.21 -43.94 42.25
N GLU A 201 -97.84 -42.73 42.67
CA GLU A 201 -98.77 -41.69 43.13
C GLU A 201 -99.62 -41.17 41.97
N LYS A 202 -99.08 -41.08 40.75
CA LYS A 202 -99.79 -40.78 39.51
C LYS A 202 -100.62 -41.97 39.09
N ALA A 203 -100.24 -43.21 39.31
CA ALA A 203 -101.08 -44.37 39.04
C ALA A 203 -102.24 -44.41 40.05
N ALA A 204 -102.03 -44.00 41.29
CA ALA A 204 -103.07 -43.76 42.27
C ALA A 204 -103.97 -42.59 41.85
N LEU A 205 -103.39 -41.42 41.55
CA LEU A 205 -104.05 -40.22 41.07
C LEU A 205 -104.61 -40.38 39.66
N ALA A 206 -104.22 -41.35 38.86
CA ALA A 206 -104.74 -41.70 37.52
C ALA A 206 -105.66 -42.90 37.57
N ALA A 207 -105.72 -43.65 38.66
CA ALA A 207 -106.94 -44.32 39.04
C ALA A 207 -108.00 -43.26 39.42
N GLU A 208 -107.62 -42.26 40.24
CA GLU A 208 -108.45 -41.11 40.61
C GLU A 208 -108.74 -40.16 39.42
N LEU A 209 -107.81 -40.00 38.49
CA LEU A 209 -107.93 -39.25 37.24
C LEU A 209 -108.40 -40.13 36.10
N ALA A 210 -108.48 -41.46 36.17
CA ALA A 210 -109.31 -42.23 35.24
C ALA A 210 -110.77 -42.16 35.69
N GLU A 211 -111.00 -42.07 36.99
CA GLU A 211 -112.28 -41.61 37.54
C GLU A 211 -112.61 -40.17 37.07
N LEU A 212 -111.64 -39.25 37.03
CA LEU A 212 -111.88 -37.85 36.58
C LEU A 212 -111.68 -37.59 35.06
N ARG A 213 -110.88 -38.36 34.31
CA ARG A 213 -110.60 -38.26 32.85
C ARG A 213 -111.47 -39.20 32.00
N MET A 214 -112.48 -39.83 32.59
CA MET A 214 -113.78 -39.90 31.91
C MET A 214 -114.31 -38.50 31.55
N ALA A 215 -113.75 -37.43 32.13
CA ALA A 215 -113.90 -36.04 31.69
C ALA A 215 -112.57 -35.45 31.13
N ARG A 216 -112.33 -35.71 29.83
CA ARG A 216 -111.72 -34.77 28.86
C ARG A 216 -110.19 -34.50 28.85
N GLU A 217 -109.59 -35.07 27.80
CA GLU A 217 -108.44 -34.69 26.93
C GLU A 217 -108.37 -33.21 26.46
N TYR A 218 -107.31 -32.59 25.90
CA TYR A 218 -106.00 -32.98 25.30
C TYR A 218 -105.11 -31.71 25.10
N GLU A 219 -103.78 -31.90 24.92
CA GLU A 219 -102.77 -31.18 24.06
C GLU A 219 -102.45 -29.67 24.28
N ASP A 220 -101.20 -29.19 24.46
CA ASP A 220 -99.83 -29.41 23.91
C ASP A 220 -99.50 -28.58 22.64
N THR A 221 -98.37 -27.84 22.67
CA THR A 221 -98.03 -26.72 21.77
C THR A 221 -96.58 -26.77 21.28
N SER A 222 -96.38 -26.96 19.98
CA SER A 222 -95.08 -26.92 19.27
C SER A 222 -95.15 -25.94 18.08
N ASP A 223 -94.93 -24.64 18.31
CA ASP A 223 -95.10 -23.57 17.28
C ASP A 223 -94.25 -22.29 17.55
N VAL A 224 -92.92 -22.31 17.38
CA VAL A 224 -92.09 -21.07 17.54
C VAL A 224 -91.06 -20.87 16.42
N ILE A 225 -90.50 -21.94 15.85
CA ILE A 225 -89.50 -21.84 14.78
C ILE A 225 -90.15 -21.46 13.43
N ASP A 226 -91.39 -21.89 13.20
CA ASP A 226 -92.14 -21.53 12.00
C ASP A 226 -92.53 -20.05 11.97
N ARG A 227 -92.65 -19.38 13.13
CA ARG A 227 -92.96 -17.95 13.20
C ARG A 227 -91.82 -17.04 12.74
N LEU A 228 -90.55 -17.42 12.93
CA LEU A 228 -89.40 -16.55 12.60
C LEU A 228 -89.06 -16.57 11.10
N GLN A 229 -89.24 -17.71 10.43
CA GLN A 229 -89.05 -17.82 8.99
C GLN A 229 -90.15 -17.10 8.21
N VAL A 230 -91.37 -17.05 8.74
CA VAL A 230 -92.48 -16.27 8.16
C VAL A 230 -92.19 -14.76 8.28
N ALA A 231 -91.63 -14.28 9.38
CA ALA A 231 -91.34 -12.85 9.58
C ALA A 231 -90.29 -12.27 8.60
N ILE A 232 -89.25 -13.02 8.23
CA ILE A 232 -88.20 -12.56 7.29
C ILE A 232 -88.74 -12.47 5.85
N VAL A 233 -89.70 -13.34 5.50
CA VAL A 233 -90.38 -13.31 4.20
C VAL A 233 -91.41 -12.17 4.13
N GLU A 234 -92.05 -11.81 5.25
CA GLU A 234 -92.99 -10.68 5.30
C GLU A 234 -92.30 -9.32 5.17
N VAL A 235 -91.12 -9.11 5.76
CA VAL A 235 -90.39 -7.82 5.66
C VAL A 235 -89.93 -7.54 4.23
N ARG A 236 -89.49 -8.56 3.47
CA ARG A 236 -89.12 -8.41 2.04
C ARG A 236 -90.30 -8.12 1.12
N LYS A 237 -91.55 -8.35 1.56
CA LYS A 237 -92.76 -8.01 0.80
C LYS A 237 -93.24 -6.58 1.02
N LEU A 238 -92.93 -5.98 2.18
CA LEU A 238 -93.48 -4.67 2.57
C LEU A 238 -92.63 -3.49 2.10
N GLU A 239 -91.31 -3.63 1.97
CA GLU A 239 -90.43 -2.59 1.42
C GLU A 239 -89.40 -3.19 0.44
N PRO A 240 -89.72 -3.25 -0.86
CA PRO A 240 -88.81 -3.79 -1.87
C PRO A 240 -87.60 -2.88 -2.16
N GLU A 241 -87.59 -1.65 -1.65
CA GLU A 241 -86.46 -0.72 -1.74
C GLU A 241 -85.56 -0.73 -0.49
N PHE A 242 -85.84 -1.59 0.49
CA PHE A 242 -85.00 -1.75 1.69
C PHE A 242 -83.73 -2.53 1.34
N ASP A 243 -82.72 -1.80 0.85
CA ASP A 243 -81.41 -2.36 0.51
C ASP A 243 -80.65 -2.75 1.78
N ILE A 244 -80.70 -4.03 2.13
CA ILE A 244 -79.92 -4.61 3.23
C ILE A 244 -78.42 -4.35 3.02
N ALA A 245 -77.95 -4.07 1.78
CA ALA A 245 -76.57 -3.68 1.50
C ALA A 245 -76.23 -2.22 1.85
N ALA A 246 -77.22 -1.32 1.97
CA ALA A 246 -77.00 0.05 2.45
C ALA A 246 -76.72 0.12 3.96
N LEU A 247 -77.12 -0.92 4.73
CA LEU A 247 -76.84 -1.03 6.18
C LEU A 247 -75.43 -1.58 6.48
N VAL A 248 -74.71 -2.07 5.47
CA VAL A 248 -73.39 -2.72 5.62
C VAL A 248 -72.21 -1.85 5.09
N GLY A 249 -72.46 -0.83 4.23
CA GLY A 249 -71.48 0.21 3.81
C GLY A 249 -70.49 -0.20 2.69
N PRO A 250 -69.90 0.75 1.91
CA PRO A 250 -69.02 0.43 0.78
C PRO A 250 -67.60 0.01 1.19
N ASP A 251 -67.06 -0.94 0.44
CA ASP A 251 -65.76 -1.58 0.67
C ASP A 251 -64.57 -0.60 0.53
N PRO A 252 -63.78 -0.35 1.60
CA PRO A 252 -62.69 0.62 1.62
C PRO A 252 -61.54 0.30 0.64
N GLU A 253 -61.40 -0.94 0.19
CA GLU A 253 -60.29 -1.34 -0.69
C GLU A 253 -60.45 -0.82 -2.14
N LYS A 254 -61.70 -0.59 -2.57
CA LYS A 254 -62.04 -0.12 -3.92
C LYS A 254 -61.65 1.35 -4.17
N ILE A 255 -61.67 2.19 -3.14
CA ILE A 255 -61.37 3.63 -3.24
C ILE A 255 -59.87 3.88 -3.45
N ARG A 256 -59.00 3.08 -2.80
CA ARG A 256 -57.54 3.22 -2.87
C ARG A 256 -57.00 2.96 -4.28
N LEU A 257 -57.57 2.00 -5.00
CA LEU A 257 -57.12 1.61 -6.33
C LEU A 257 -57.43 2.65 -7.42
N GLN A 258 -58.45 3.50 -7.22
CA GLN A 258 -58.80 4.55 -8.19
C GLN A 258 -57.84 5.75 -8.17
N GLN A 259 -57.25 6.07 -7.02
CA GLN A 259 -56.30 7.18 -6.90
C GLN A 259 -54.96 6.89 -7.59
N MET A 260 -54.44 5.66 -7.48
CA MET A 260 -53.17 5.26 -8.07
C MET A 260 -53.15 5.28 -9.60
N CYS A 261 -54.31 5.11 -10.25
CA CYS A 261 -54.41 5.17 -11.71
C CYS A 261 -54.35 6.61 -12.27
N ALA A 262 -54.68 7.63 -11.48
CA ALA A 262 -54.67 9.02 -11.93
C ALA A 262 -53.24 9.58 -12.00
N ASP A 263 -52.39 9.27 -11.02
CA ASP A 263 -51.02 9.79 -10.94
C ASP A 263 -50.14 9.32 -12.10
N LEU A 264 -50.33 8.09 -12.57
CA LEU A 264 -49.57 7.52 -13.70
C LEU A 264 -49.91 8.16 -15.05
N GLN A 265 -51.06 8.81 -15.20
CA GLN A 265 -51.42 9.50 -16.45
C GLN A 265 -50.71 10.85 -16.58
N GLU A 266 -50.36 11.52 -15.47
CA GLU A 266 -49.74 12.84 -15.50
C GLU A 266 -48.25 12.78 -15.91
N GLU A 267 -47.53 11.75 -15.49
CA GLU A 267 -46.10 11.56 -15.82
C GLU A 267 -45.87 11.32 -17.32
N LEU A 268 -46.84 10.70 -18.00
CA LEU A 268 -46.73 10.35 -19.41
C LEU A 268 -46.80 11.59 -20.33
N GLU A 269 -47.59 12.59 -19.96
CA GLU A 269 -47.71 13.84 -20.73
C GLU A 269 -46.48 14.76 -20.60
N GLN A 270 -45.80 14.77 -19.44
CA GLN A 270 -44.58 15.56 -19.26
C GLN A 270 -43.40 15.09 -20.13
N CYS A 271 -43.31 13.79 -20.41
CA CYS A 271 -42.25 13.25 -21.27
C CYS A 271 -42.44 13.67 -22.74
N LYS A 272 -43.68 13.86 -23.18
CA LYS A 272 -44.00 14.20 -24.57
C LYS A 272 -43.57 15.62 -24.95
N GLY A 273 -43.75 16.59 -24.05
CA GLY A 273 -43.39 17.99 -24.28
C GLY A 273 -41.87 18.25 -24.43
N LYS A 274 -41.01 17.44 -23.79
CA LYS A 274 -39.55 17.63 -23.87
C LYS A 274 -38.96 17.23 -25.24
N LEU A 275 -39.62 16.33 -25.96
CA LEU A 275 -39.14 15.83 -27.24
C LEU A 275 -39.39 16.83 -28.38
N GLU A 276 -40.51 17.56 -28.33
CA GLU A 276 -40.90 18.51 -29.38
C GLU A 276 -40.00 19.77 -29.39
N ALA A 277 -39.50 20.20 -28.23
CA ALA A 277 -38.63 21.38 -28.11
C ALA A 277 -37.25 21.21 -28.79
N LEU A 278 -36.71 19.98 -28.85
CA LEU A 278 -35.42 19.70 -29.47
C LEU A 278 -35.47 19.65 -31.00
N SER A 279 -36.65 19.38 -31.58
CA SER A 279 -36.83 19.29 -33.03
C SER A 279 -36.86 20.67 -33.72
N ALA A 280 -37.35 21.70 -33.03
CA ALA A 280 -37.54 23.04 -33.62
C ALA A 280 -36.25 23.87 -33.77
N ALA A 281 -35.17 23.55 -33.05
CA ALA A 281 -33.96 24.39 -33.01
C ALA A 281 -33.00 24.21 -34.20
N ASN A 282 -33.23 23.22 -35.08
CA ASN A 282 -32.21 22.76 -36.04
C ASN A 282 -32.47 23.09 -37.52
N THR A 283 -33.49 23.89 -37.83
CA THR A 283 -33.74 24.36 -39.19
C THR A 283 -33.63 25.87 -39.19
N HIS A 284 -32.65 26.45 -39.89
CA HIS A 284 -32.65 27.80 -40.51
C HIS A 284 -31.19 28.20 -40.85
N PHE A 285 -30.75 27.91 -42.07
CA PHE A 285 -29.65 28.63 -42.73
C PHE A 285 -30.01 28.84 -44.21
N PRO A 286 -30.19 30.09 -44.68
CA PRO A 286 -30.47 30.38 -46.07
C PRO A 286 -29.19 30.63 -46.87
N THR A 287 -29.13 30.04 -48.06
CA THR A 287 -28.08 30.21 -49.07
C THR A 287 -28.55 31.18 -50.16
N ASP A 288 -27.83 32.28 -50.41
CA ASP A 288 -27.62 32.83 -51.78
C ASP A 288 -26.64 34.02 -51.84
N SER A 289 -26.03 34.22 -53.02
CA SER A 289 -25.00 35.22 -53.43
C SER A 289 -23.51 34.80 -53.34
N ASP A 290 -22.90 34.53 -54.50
CA ASP A 290 -21.63 33.81 -54.67
C ASP A 290 -20.35 34.67 -54.55
N SER A 291 -20.47 36.00 -54.59
CA SER A 291 -19.36 36.93 -54.31
C SER A 291 -19.25 37.26 -52.82
N SER A 292 -20.41 37.49 -52.16
CA SER A 292 -20.50 37.66 -50.70
C SER A 292 -20.06 36.39 -49.96
N LYS A 293 -20.37 35.21 -50.49
CA LYS A 293 -19.96 33.92 -49.91
C LYS A 293 -18.43 33.81 -49.75
N LYS A 294 -17.63 34.24 -50.73
CA LYS A 294 -16.15 34.16 -50.62
C LYS A 294 -15.60 35.08 -49.53
N GLU A 295 -16.13 36.28 -49.40
CA GLU A 295 -15.72 37.25 -48.39
C GLU A 295 -16.21 36.83 -46.99
N THR A 296 -17.42 36.27 -46.90
CA THR A 296 -17.97 35.65 -45.69
C THR A 296 -17.15 34.43 -45.27
N ILE A 297 -16.75 33.56 -46.20
CA ILE A 297 -15.89 32.40 -45.93
C ILE A 297 -14.50 32.87 -45.46
N ARG A 298 -13.92 33.91 -46.07
CA ARG A 298 -12.64 34.47 -45.63
C ARG A 298 -12.75 35.05 -44.22
N HIS A 299 -13.80 35.81 -43.94
CA HIS A 299 -14.05 36.36 -42.60
C HIS A 299 -14.26 35.26 -41.56
N VAL A 300 -15.03 34.21 -41.89
CA VAL A 300 -15.23 33.04 -41.03
C VAL A 300 -13.90 32.29 -40.82
N ALA A 301 -13.08 32.13 -41.85
CA ALA A 301 -11.76 31.52 -41.73
C ALA A 301 -10.82 32.34 -40.84
N GLU A 302 -10.80 33.67 -40.97
CA GLU A 302 -10.05 34.58 -40.10
C GLU A 302 -10.56 34.52 -38.65
N GLN A 303 -11.88 34.46 -38.43
CA GLN A 303 -12.44 34.27 -37.10
C GLN A 303 -12.03 32.92 -36.48
N PHE A 304 -12.07 31.83 -37.26
CA PHE A 304 -11.59 30.53 -36.78
C PHE A 304 -10.10 30.54 -36.49
N GLN A 305 -9.28 31.15 -37.35
CA GLN A 305 -7.84 31.24 -37.14
C GLN A 305 -7.50 32.07 -35.89
N ASN A 306 -8.18 33.19 -35.67
CA ASN A 306 -8.07 33.98 -34.45
C ASN A 306 -8.53 33.20 -33.21
N LYS A 307 -9.60 32.40 -33.32
CA LYS A 307 -10.09 31.55 -32.22
C LYS A 307 -9.12 30.42 -31.89
N ILE A 308 -8.52 29.79 -32.90
CA ILE A 308 -7.46 28.79 -32.74
C ILE A 308 -6.24 29.41 -32.07
N GLN A 309 -5.78 30.58 -32.50
CA GLN A 309 -4.64 31.27 -31.88
C GLN A 309 -4.91 31.62 -30.41
N LYS A 310 -6.10 32.13 -30.09
CA LYS A 310 -6.51 32.40 -28.70
C LYS A 310 -6.54 31.13 -27.86
N LEU A 311 -7.11 30.04 -28.39
CA LEU A 311 -7.12 28.73 -27.72
C LEU A 311 -5.71 28.19 -27.49
N MET A 312 -4.80 28.33 -28.46
CA MET A 312 -3.40 27.93 -28.32
C MET A 312 -2.69 28.74 -27.22
N ALA A 313 -2.93 30.05 -27.15
CA ALA A 313 -2.36 30.90 -26.11
C ALA A 313 -2.88 30.55 -24.71
N VAL A 314 -4.18 30.28 -24.57
CA VAL A 314 -4.79 29.81 -23.32
C VAL A 314 -4.19 28.45 -22.93
N HIS A 315 -4.13 27.50 -23.84
CA HIS A 315 -3.56 26.18 -23.58
C HIS A 315 -2.07 26.25 -23.20
N ALA A 316 -1.28 27.14 -23.81
CA ALA A 316 0.11 27.37 -23.43
C ALA A 316 0.23 27.94 -22.00
N LYS A 317 -0.65 28.88 -21.62
CA LYS A 317 -0.73 29.42 -20.26
C LYS A 317 -1.13 28.35 -19.25
N ASP A 318 -2.13 27.54 -19.56
CA ASP A 318 -2.60 26.46 -18.69
C ASP A 318 -1.52 25.39 -18.52
N ARG A 319 -0.82 25.01 -19.59
CA ARG A 319 0.33 24.10 -19.51
C ARG A 319 1.43 24.66 -18.59
N ALA A 320 1.78 25.94 -18.72
CA ALA A 320 2.78 26.56 -17.84
C ALA A 320 2.34 26.61 -16.37
N MET A 321 1.05 26.84 -16.09
CA MET A 321 0.49 26.78 -14.73
C MET A 321 0.53 25.35 -14.17
N HIS A 322 0.16 24.34 -14.96
CA HIS A 322 0.25 22.95 -14.56
C HIS A 322 1.69 22.50 -14.31
N GLU A 323 2.64 22.89 -15.16
CA GLU A 323 4.07 22.59 -14.96
C GLU A 323 4.60 23.26 -13.68
N LYS A 324 4.18 24.49 -13.38
CA LYS A 324 4.53 25.18 -12.13
C LYS A 324 3.94 24.45 -10.92
N ALA A 325 2.64 24.15 -10.92
CA ALA A 325 1.97 23.43 -9.84
C ALA A 325 2.61 22.05 -9.61
N THR A 326 2.98 21.35 -10.68
CA THR A 326 3.69 20.06 -10.61
C THR A 326 5.04 20.23 -9.93
N ARG A 327 5.84 21.24 -10.31
CA ARG A 327 7.13 21.54 -9.65
C ARG A 327 6.98 21.87 -8.16
N ASP A 328 5.98 22.69 -7.82
CA ASP A 328 5.71 23.09 -6.43
C ASP A 328 5.28 21.87 -5.57
N LEU A 329 4.45 20.99 -6.10
CA LEU A 329 4.06 19.74 -5.44
C LEU A 329 5.24 18.78 -5.25
N HIS A 330 6.10 18.60 -6.26
CA HIS A 330 7.31 17.77 -6.12
C HIS A 330 8.26 18.34 -5.06
N ALA A 331 8.46 19.66 -5.04
CA ALA A 331 9.27 20.31 -4.01
C ALA A 331 8.69 20.08 -2.60
N ARG A 332 7.36 20.16 -2.45
CA ARG A 332 6.69 19.90 -1.17
C ARG A 332 6.80 18.44 -0.73
N ILE A 333 6.68 17.48 -1.66
CA ILE A 333 6.89 16.06 -1.37
C ILE A 333 8.31 15.83 -0.86
N SER A 334 9.33 16.34 -1.55
CA SER A 334 10.72 16.22 -1.11
C SER A 334 10.99 16.86 0.26
N GLU A 335 10.36 17.99 0.57
CA GLU A 335 10.45 18.63 1.89
C GLU A 335 9.84 17.75 3.00
N LEU A 336 8.69 17.13 2.74
CA LEU A 336 8.02 16.23 3.68
C LEU A 336 8.83 14.94 3.90
N GLU A 337 9.32 14.32 2.84
CA GLU A 337 10.19 13.14 2.92
C GLU A 337 11.47 13.43 3.73
N GLN A 338 12.07 14.61 3.56
CA GLN A 338 13.23 15.03 4.35
C GLN A 338 12.87 15.25 5.83
N ARG A 339 11.70 15.82 6.13
CA ARG A 339 11.22 16.00 7.51
C ARG A 339 10.96 14.67 8.21
N GLU A 340 10.30 13.74 7.51
CA GLU A 340 10.04 12.39 8.01
C GLU A 340 11.34 11.62 8.25
N GLY A 341 12.28 11.72 7.30
CA GLY A 341 13.62 11.14 7.45
C GLY A 341 14.34 11.64 8.71
N ARG A 342 14.26 12.95 9.01
CA ARG A 342 14.81 13.52 10.26
C ARG A 342 14.09 12.98 11.50
N LEU A 343 12.76 12.93 11.49
CA LEU A 343 11.96 12.43 12.61
C LEU A 343 12.29 10.96 12.93
N ILE A 344 12.46 10.11 11.92
CA ILE A 344 12.84 8.70 12.11
C ILE A 344 14.24 8.59 12.74
N VAL A 345 15.19 9.43 12.31
CA VAL A 345 16.54 9.46 12.90
C VAL A 345 16.49 9.91 14.36
N ASP A 346 15.70 10.94 14.68
CA ASP A 346 15.53 11.44 16.04
C ASP A 346 14.86 10.40 16.95
N MET A 347 13.80 9.74 16.49
CA MET A 347 13.15 8.65 17.24
C MET A 347 14.09 7.46 17.48
N ARG A 348 14.90 7.07 16.49
CA ARG A 348 15.92 6.02 16.66
C ARG A 348 16.98 6.43 17.67
N ARG A 349 17.42 7.69 17.64
CA ARG A 349 18.38 8.24 18.61
C ARG A 349 17.81 8.23 20.02
N GLU A 350 16.57 8.65 20.21
CA GLU A 350 15.88 8.63 21.51
C GLU A 350 15.72 7.21 22.04
N MET A 351 15.26 6.28 21.19
CA MET A 351 15.13 4.86 21.56
C MET A 351 16.48 4.26 22.00
N ASN A 352 17.55 4.52 21.24
CA ASN A 352 18.90 4.07 21.61
C ASN A 352 19.39 4.71 22.91
N SER A 353 19.05 5.97 23.18
CA SER A 353 19.35 6.64 24.46
C SER A 353 18.65 5.92 25.62
N ARG A 354 17.34 5.62 25.47
CA ARG A 354 16.57 4.90 26.49
C ARG A 354 17.08 3.48 26.73
N ILE A 355 17.50 2.78 25.68
CA ILE A 355 18.14 1.45 25.80
C ILE A 355 19.44 1.57 26.60
N SER A 356 20.29 2.54 26.27
CA SER A 356 21.55 2.77 26.98
C SER A 356 21.33 3.12 28.46
N GLU A 357 20.35 3.98 28.77
CA GLU A 357 19.97 4.30 30.15
C GLU A 357 19.50 3.06 30.92
N MET A 358 18.62 2.26 30.31
CA MET A 358 18.12 1.00 30.91
C MET A 358 19.25 -0.02 31.14
N GLU A 359 20.18 -0.16 30.19
CA GLU A 359 21.36 -1.02 30.33
C GLU A 359 22.26 -0.56 31.47
N THR A 360 22.49 0.75 31.62
CA THR A 360 23.29 1.28 32.75
C THR A 360 22.59 1.05 34.09
N GLU A 361 21.28 1.20 34.18
CA GLU A 361 20.54 0.94 35.42
C GLU A 361 20.51 -0.56 35.76
N MET A 362 20.31 -1.42 34.76
CA MET A 362 20.46 -2.87 34.94
C MET A 362 21.85 -3.26 35.43
N GLN A 363 22.90 -2.64 34.88
CA GLN A 363 24.26 -2.90 35.32
C GLN A 363 24.49 -2.43 36.76
N LYS A 364 23.95 -1.27 37.16
CA LYS A 364 23.98 -0.81 38.57
C LYS A 364 23.26 -1.78 39.49
N GLN A 365 22.08 -2.29 39.11
CA GLN A 365 21.34 -3.28 39.91
C GLN A 365 22.14 -4.58 40.09
N ARG A 366 22.78 -5.07 39.02
CA ARG A 366 23.69 -6.23 39.09
C ARG A 366 24.85 -5.99 40.06
N THR A 367 25.51 -4.82 39.98
CA THR A 367 26.59 -4.45 40.91
C THR A 367 26.10 -4.41 42.36
N ARG A 368 24.98 -3.74 42.64
CA ARG A 368 24.39 -3.71 44.00
C ARG A 368 24.07 -5.12 44.51
N THR A 369 23.60 -6.01 43.64
CA THR A 369 23.28 -7.40 44.00
C THR A 369 24.55 -8.18 44.34
N LEU A 370 25.62 -8.00 43.55
CA LEU A 370 26.93 -8.58 43.84
C LEU A 370 27.51 -8.05 45.16
N ASP A 371 27.36 -6.76 45.45
CA ASP A 371 27.83 -6.16 46.70
C ASP A 371 27.10 -6.74 47.92
N VAL A 372 25.78 -6.92 47.83
CA VAL A 372 24.98 -7.57 48.89
C VAL A 372 25.41 -9.02 49.09
N ILE A 373 25.67 -9.77 48.01
CA ILE A 373 26.18 -11.14 48.11
C ILE A 373 27.54 -11.16 48.79
N ALA A 374 28.47 -10.28 48.40
CA ALA A 374 29.79 -10.18 49.00
C ALA A 374 29.75 -9.76 50.48
N GLU A 375 28.80 -8.91 50.88
CA GLU A 375 28.54 -8.60 52.29
C GLU A 375 28.03 -9.82 53.06
N LYS A 376 27.08 -10.58 52.49
CA LYS A 376 26.58 -11.81 53.11
C LYS A 376 27.64 -12.90 53.21
N GLU A 377 28.55 -13.00 52.23
CA GLU A 377 29.71 -13.89 52.32
C GLU A 377 30.66 -13.47 53.46
N ARG A 378 30.90 -12.17 53.66
CA ARG A 378 31.69 -11.65 54.79
C ARG A 378 31.02 -11.92 56.15
N GLU A 379 29.70 -11.71 56.26
CA GLU A 379 28.93 -12.03 57.47
C GLU A 379 29.00 -13.54 57.79
N LEU A 380 28.84 -14.40 56.78
CA LEU A 380 28.95 -15.85 56.92
C LEU A 380 30.34 -16.27 57.38
N GLU A 381 31.40 -15.67 56.83
CA GLU A 381 32.77 -15.97 57.22
C GLU A 381 33.07 -15.50 58.66
N ALA A 382 32.55 -14.33 59.06
CA ALA A 382 32.63 -13.88 60.45
C ALA A 382 31.90 -14.84 61.41
N ALA A 383 30.69 -15.28 61.06
CA ALA A 383 29.94 -16.26 61.86
C ALA A 383 30.68 -17.61 61.96
N ARG A 384 31.32 -18.07 60.87
CA ARG A 384 32.17 -19.26 60.89
C ARG A 384 33.37 -19.09 61.82
N SER A 385 34.03 -17.93 61.79
CA SER A 385 35.16 -17.62 62.68
C SER A 385 34.77 -17.66 64.16
N VAL A 386 33.60 -17.10 64.51
CA VAL A 386 33.05 -17.17 65.88
C VAL A 386 32.75 -18.61 66.29
N LEU A 387 32.10 -19.40 65.42
CA LEU A 387 31.81 -20.81 65.71
C LEU A 387 33.08 -21.65 65.89
N VAL A 388 34.12 -21.40 65.09
CA VAL A 388 35.44 -22.04 65.25
C VAL A 388 36.08 -21.65 66.58
N SER A 389 35.98 -20.38 66.98
CA SER A 389 36.50 -19.89 68.27
C SER A 389 35.79 -20.54 69.45
N ILE A 390 34.45 -20.56 69.46
CA ILE A 390 33.64 -21.24 70.50
C ILE A 390 33.99 -22.72 70.59
N ARG A 391 34.15 -23.40 69.43
CA ARG A 391 34.53 -24.81 69.40
C ARG A 391 35.92 -25.05 69.99
N SER A 392 36.87 -24.16 69.72
CA SER A 392 38.22 -24.25 70.29
C SER A 392 38.26 -24.00 71.80
N GLU A 393 37.44 -23.09 72.33
CA GLU A 393 37.31 -22.85 73.78
C GLU A 393 36.63 -24.01 74.50
N GLN A 394 35.60 -24.64 73.90
CA GLN A 394 34.96 -25.83 74.46
C GLN A 394 35.90 -27.05 74.49
N LEU A 395 36.76 -27.20 73.48
CA LEU A 395 37.77 -28.27 73.44
C LEU A 395 38.92 -28.06 74.45
N ASN A 396 39.19 -26.83 74.87
CA ASN A 396 40.25 -26.51 75.83
C ASN A 396 39.80 -26.54 77.31
N ASN A 397 38.50 -26.59 77.60
CA ASN A 397 37.94 -26.55 78.97
C ASN A 397 37.13 -27.79 79.38
N ALA A 398 37.07 -28.85 78.57
CA ALA A 398 36.44 -30.12 78.94
C ALA A 398 37.50 -31.15 79.38
N PRO A 399 37.35 -31.82 80.54
CA PRO A 399 38.21 -32.94 80.94
C PRO A 399 38.12 -34.03 79.86
N ALA A 400 39.27 -34.43 79.34
CA ALA A 400 39.37 -35.44 78.31
C ALA A 400 38.78 -36.77 78.79
N ASP A 401 37.59 -37.12 78.30
CA ASP A 401 37.09 -38.49 78.30
C ASP A 401 37.12 -39.03 76.86
N PRO A 402 38.10 -39.90 76.51
CA PRO A 402 38.32 -40.36 75.15
C PRO A 402 37.55 -41.66 74.91
N ALA A 403 36.22 -41.61 74.82
CA ALA A 403 35.46 -42.77 74.38
C ALA A 403 34.11 -42.39 73.78
N GLN A 404 34.10 -41.97 72.51
CA GLN A 404 33.11 -42.40 71.51
C GLN A 404 33.30 -41.67 70.17
N ALA A 405 34.17 -42.24 69.32
CA ALA A 405 34.23 -41.93 67.90
C ALA A 405 33.11 -42.69 67.16
N GLY A 406 31.90 -42.14 67.17
CA GLY A 406 30.78 -42.61 66.34
C GLY A 406 30.89 -42.10 64.90
N LYS A 407 31.18 -43.01 63.97
CA LYS A 407 31.17 -42.77 62.51
C LYS A 407 29.75 -42.40 62.05
N VAL A 408 29.55 -41.16 61.61
CA VAL A 408 28.32 -40.73 60.91
C VAL A 408 28.57 -40.76 59.41
N THR A 409 28.08 -41.80 58.73
CA THR A 409 28.04 -41.91 57.27
C THR A 409 26.79 -41.21 56.71
N LEU A 410 26.99 -40.08 56.03
CA LEU A 410 25.96 -39.37 55.27
C LEU A 410 25.70 -40.08 53.92
N SER A 411 24.51 -40.64 53.75
CA SER A 411 24.06 -41.28 52.50
C SER A 411 23.67 -40.26 51.44
N LYS A 412 24.38 -40.28 50.30
CA LYS A 412 24.14 -39.46 49.10
C LYS A 412 23.13 -40.19 48.19
N ARG A 413 21.86 -39.78 48.19
CA ARG A 413 20.80 -40.32 47.32
C ARG A 413 20.84 -39.60 45.96
N ARG A 414 21.41 -40.23 44.93
CA ARG A 414 21.29 -39.82 43.51
C ARG A 414 20.18 -40.64 42.87
N SER A 415 19.14 -40.00 42.32
CA SER A 415 18.13 -40.66 41.49
C SER A 415 18.59 -40.72 40.03
N SER A 416 18.40 -41.87 39.39
CA SER A 416 18.76 -42.15 38.00
C SER A 416 17.62 -42.93 37.35
N GLU A 417 16.60 -42.23 36.85
CA GLU A 417 15.44 -42.86 36.20
C GLU A 417 15.05 -42.25 34.84
N TYR A 418 15.81 -41.29 34.32
CA TYR A 418 15.38 -40.54 33.13
C TYR A 418 15.90 -41.08 31.77
N LYS A 419 16.57 -42.25 31.71
CA LYS A 419 17.41 -42.59 30.54
C LYS A 419 16.93 -43.69 29.59
N ARG A 420 15.66 -44.13 29.62
CA ARG A 420 15.21 -45.28 28.77
C ARG A 420 14.11 -45.04 27.73
N TYR A 421 13.63 -43.81 27.49
CA TYR A 421 12.47 -43.62 26.60
C TYR A 421 12.71 -42.97 25.23
N LEU A 422 13.96 -42.66 24.84
CA LEU A 422 14.23 -41.77 23.71
C LEU A 422 14.49 -42.43 22.34
N GLU A 423 14.38 -43.74 22.19
CA GLU A 423 14.98 -44.41 21.02
C GLU A 423 14.00 -45.13 20.07
N ARG A 424 12.77 -44.62 19.85
CA ARG A 424 11.83 -45.36 18.98
C ARG A 424 11.03 -44.66 17.88
N LYS A 425 11.18 -43.38 17.53
CA LYS A 425 10.42 -42.84 16.39
C LYS A 425 11.16 -41.80 15.55
N TYR A 426 11.98 -42.29 14.62
CA TYR A 426 12.27 -41.61 13.36
C TYR A 426 11.80 -42.51 12.22
N SER A 427 10.71 -42.11 11.56
CA SER A 427 10.45 -42.36 10.12
C SER A 427 9.01 -42.01 9.83
N SER A 428 8.78 -40.92 9.08
CA SER A 428 7.64 -40.65 8.18
C SER A 428 7.35 -39.15 8.11
N GLY A 429 8.25 -38.39 7.48
CA GLY A 429 8.06 -36.96 7.26
C GLY A 429 8.46 -36.58 5.85
N LYS A 430 7.48 -36.50 4.93
CA LYS A 430 7.59 -35.69 3.69
C LYS A 430 6.28 -35.45 2.90
N ARG A 431 5.08 -35.63 3.48
CA ARG A 431 3.80 -35.26 2.81
C ARG A 431 2.83 -34.36 3.59
N TYR A 432 3.15 -33.96 4.83
CA TYR A 432 2.19 -33.24 5.69
C TYR A 432 2.27 -31.70 5.59
N LEU A 433 3.29 -31.16 4.93
CA LEU A 433 3.56 -29.71 4.93
C LEU A 433 2.76 -28.91 3.87
N GLU A 434 2.19 -29.59 2.87
CA GLU A 434 1.46 -28.92 1.78
C GLU A 434 -0.05 -28.86 2.03
N LEU A 435 -0.61 -29.83 2.77
CA LEU A 435 -2.02 -29.82 3.17
C LEU A 435 -2.31 -28.81 4.30
N THR A 436 -1.36 -28.62 5.22
CA THR A 436 -1.53 -27.73 6.38
C THR A 436 -1.51 -26.25 5.99
N ARG A 437 -0.77 -25.86 4.93
CA ARG A 437 -0.81 -24.48 4.41
C ARG A 437 -2.15 -24.12 3.75
N ARG A 438 -2.82 -25.06 3.06
CA ARG A 438 -4.15 -24.80 2.48
C ARG A 438 -5.26 -24.76 3.54
N LEU A 439 -5.20 -25.61 4.56
CA LEU A 439 -6.17 -25.64 5.65
C LEU A 439 -6.09 -24.40 6.56
N PHE A 440 -4.90 -23.81 6.74
CA PHE A 440 -4.71 -22.64 7.59
C PHE A 440 -5.34 -21.36 7.01
N ILE A 441 -5.36 -21.21 5.68
CA ILE A 441 -5.91 -20.03 5.01
C ILE A 441 -7.45 -20.05 5.03
N GLU A 442 -8.06 -21.21 4.90
CA GLU A 442 -9.53 -21.38 5.00
C GLU A 442 -10.03 -21.17 6.45
N HIS A 443 -9.28 -21.63 7.45
CA HIS A 443 -9.65 -21.45 8.85
C HIS A 443 -9.61 -19.98 9.31
N LEU A 444 -8.69 -19.18 8.78
CA LEU A 444 -8.61 -17.74 9.11
C LEU A 444 -9.78 -16.94 8.53
N ARG A 445 -10.35 -17.35 7.40
CA ARG A 445 -11.57 -16.73 6.85
C ARG A 445 -12.82 -17.10 7.65
N ALA A 446 -12.91 -18.33 8.15
CA ALA A 446 -14.04 -18.77 8.97
C ALA A 446 -14.09 -18.15 10.38
N LEU A 447 -12.92 -17.87 10.99
CA LEU A 447 -12.81 -17.25 12.31
C LEU A 447 -13.18 -15.76 12.33
N SER A 448 -12.95 -15.04 11.23
CA SER A 448 -13.32 -13.62 11.10
C SER A 448 -14.85 -13.41 11.15
N ILE A 449 -15.62 -14.31 10.53
CA ILE A 449 -17.08 -14.19 10.44
C ILE A 449 -17.77 -14.61 11.75
N THR A 450 -17.21 -15.57 12.49
CA THR A 450 -17.78 -16.04 13.76
C THR A 450 -17.51 -15.10 14.94
N CYS A 451 -16.37 -14.38 14.93
CA CYS A 451 -16.06 -13.41 15.99
C CYS A 451 -16.97 -12.17 15.96
N PHE A 452 -17.40 -11.74 14.77
CA PHE A 452 -18.31 -10.60 14.62
C PHE A 452 -19.76 -10.92 15.06
N MET A 453 -20.21 -12.16 14.87
CA MET A 453 -21.54 -12.63 15.30
C MET A 453 -21.65 -12.79 16.82
N LEU A 454 -20.59 -13.27 17.49
CA LEU A 454 -20.57 -13.40 18.96
C LEU A 454 -20.50 -12.04 19.67
N ALA A 455 -19.81 -11.05 19.09
CA ALA A 455 -19.75 -9.69 19.64
C ALA A 455 -21.10 -8.95 19.58
N LEU A 456 -21.91 -9.21 18.55
CA LEU A 456 -23.28 -8.67 18.46
C LEU A 456 -24.25 -9.38 19.40
N PHE A 457 -24.03 -10.68 19.67
CA PHE A 457 -24.90 -11.45 20.57
C PHE A 457 -24.68 -11.11 22.06
N TYR A 458 -23.43 -10.83 22.47
CA TYR A 458 -23.12 -10.48 23.86
C TYR A 458 -23.52 -9.06 24.27
N LYS A 459 -23.64 -8.13 23.31
CA LYS A 459 -24.04 -6.74 23.59
C LYS A 459 -25.55 -6.55 23.79
N SER A 460 -26.37 -7.56 23.51
CA SER A 460 -27.84 -7.48 23.61
C SER A 460 -28.42 -8.08 24.91
N LYS A 461 -27.61 -8.73 25.75
CA LYS A 461 -28.13 -9.52 26.89
C LYS A 461 -27.70 -9.08 28.30
N CYS A 462 -26.90 -8.03 28.45
CA CYS A 462 -26.40 -7.61 29.77
C CYS A 462 -27.23 -6.53 30.50
N ASP A 463 -28.36 -6.07 29.96
CA ASP A 463 -29.17 -5.02 30.61
C ASP A 463 -30.34 -5.53 31.48
N ARG A 464 -30.47 -6.85 31.69
CA ARG A 464 -31.47 -7.41 32.62
C ARG A 464 -30.95 -8.67 33.30
N GLU A 465 -30.29 -8.50 34.44
CA GLU A 465 -30.49 -9.29 35.66
C GLU A 465 -29.38 -8.93 36.66
N GLY A 466 -29.76 -8.18 37.69
CA GLY A 466 -28.86 -7.82 38.79
C GLY A 466 -28.55 -9.03 39.66
N PHE A 467 -27.30 -9.47 39.61
CA PHE A 467 -26.75 -10.42 40.58
C PHE A 467 -26.40 -9.66 41.87
N PRO A 468 -26.87 -10.11 43.05
CA PRO A 468 -26.57 -9.46 44.32
C PRO A 468 -25.11 -9.75 44.72
N ILE A 469 -24.34 -8.68 44.89
CA ILE A 469 -22.96 -8.72 45.38
C ILE A 469 -22.97 -9.07 46.88
N PRO A 470 -22.21 -10.08 47.34
CA PRO A 470 -22.10 -10.41 48.76
C PRO A 470 -21.40 -9.30 49.56
N ALA A 471 -21.84 -9.14 50.81
CA ALA A 471 -21.49 -8.04 51.71
C ALA A 471 -19.98 -7.93 52.05
N PRO A 472 -19.50 -6.72 52.44
CA PRO A 472 -18.09 -6.37 52.50
C PRO A 472 -17.55 -6.58 53.92
N ASN A 473 -16.99 -7.74 54.23
CA ASN A 473 -16.40 -7.99 55.57
C ASN A 473 -15.10 -8.81 55.53
N GLU A 474 -14.27 -8.59 54.52
CA GLU A 474 -12.85 -8.95 54.58
C GLU A 474 -12.07 -7.68 54.27
N SER A 475 -11.04 -7.41 55.07
CA SER A 475 -10.12 -6.28 54.93
C SER A 475 -9.72 -6.09 53.47
N ARG A 476 -10.42 -5.16 52.80
CA ARG A 476 -10.26 -4.81 51.40
C ARG A 476 -8.80 -4.44 51.20
N ASN A 477 -8.06 -5.29 50.51
CA ASN A 477 -6.63 -5.15 50.37
C ASN A 477 -6.33 -4.06 49.33
N ILE A 478 -6.32 -2.81 49.80
CA ILE A 478 -6.19 -1.59 49.00
C ILE A 478 -4.99 -1.67 48.05
N PHE A 479 -3.91 -2.33 48.47
CA PHE A 479 -2.72 -2.53 47.63
C PHE A 479 -3.00 -3.36 46.37
N TYR A 480 -3.77 -4.45 46.48
CA TYR A 480 -4.13 -5.26 45.31
C TYR A 480 -5.10 -4.52 44.40
N GLU A 481 -6.00 -3.72 44.94
CA GLU A 481 -6.96 -2.92 44.17
C GLU A 481 -6.24 -1.80 43.40
N GLU A 482 -5.27 -1.12 44.02
CA GLU A 482 -4.41 -0.14 43.35
C GLU A 482 -3.53 -0.77 42.25
N GLU A 483 -2.97 -1.95 42.48
CA GLU A 483 -2.14 -2.65 41.48
C GLU A 483 -3.00 -3.15 40.31
N LEU A 484 -4.23 -3.62 40.57
CA LEU A 484 -5.22 -3.93 39.53
C LEU A 484 -5.56 -2.70 38.69
N LEU A 485 -5.85 -1.56 39.32
CA LEU A 485 -6.15 -0.31 38.62
C LEU A 485 -4.96 0.21 37.80
N LYS A 486 -3.74 -0.04 38.26
CA LYS A 486 -2.52 0.28 37.51
C LYS A 486 -2.38 -0.61 36.28
N LYS A 487 -2.66 -1.91 36.41
CA LYS A 487 -2.65 -2.85 35.29
C LYS A 487 -3.76 -2.58 34.28
N ASP A 488 -4.95 -2.19 34.73
CA ASP A 488 -6.04 -1.80 33.84
C ASP A 488 -5.71 -0.52 33.05
N ARG A 489 -5.04 0.46 33.67
CA ARG A 489 -4.52 1.64 32.97
C ARG A 489 -3.47 1.26 31.92
N GLU A 490 -2.51 0.42 32.28
CA GLU A 490 -1.48 -0.08 31.36
C GLU A 490 -2.11 -0.84 30.17
N ILE A 491 -3.09 -1.70 30.42
CA ILE A 491 -3.84 -2.40 29.37
C ILE A 491 -4.58 -1.41 28.46
N GLN A 492 -5.21 -0.38 29.03
CA GLN A 492 -5.93 0.62 28.26
C GLN A 492 -4.99 1.47 27.40
N GLU A 493 -3.84 1.87 27.94
CA GLU A 493 -2.78 2.55 27.18
C GLU A 493 -2.27 1.66 26.04
N MET A 494 -2.00 0.38 26.29
CA MET A 494 -1.55 -0.56 25.26
C MET A 494 -2.60 -0.77 24.16
N ARG A 495 -3.89 -0.84 24.52
CA ARG A 495 -5.00 -0.89 23.54
C ARG A 495 -5.06 0.38 22.68
N ASN A 496 -4.90 1.55 23.30
CA ASN A 496 -4.87 2.83 22.58
C ASN A 496 -3.68 2.90 21.61
N ILE A 497 -2.49 2.49 22.05
CA ILE A 497 -1.29 2.44 21.19
C ILE A 497 -1.52 1.45 20.04
N SER A 498 -2.07 0.26 20.30
CA SER A 498 -2.40 -0.72 19.27
C SER A 498 -3.34 -0.12 18.21
N HIS A 499 -4.42 0.55 18.63
CA HIS A 499 -5.36 1.18 17.70
C HIS A 499 -4.71 2.32 16.89
N GLN A 500 -3.83 3.12 17.49
CA GLN A 500 -3.08 4.16 16.77
C GLN A 500 -2.12 3.56 15.74
N LEU A 501 -1.44 2.45 16.07
CA LEU A 501 -0.56 1.75 15.14
C LEU A 501 -1.35 1.11 13.99
N ASP A 502 -2.50 0.50 14.27
CA ASP A 502 -3.39 -0.05 13.24
C ASP A 502 -3.88 1.04 12.28
N TYR A 503 -4.22 2.22 12.80
CA TYR A 503 -4.61 3.36 11.98
C TYR A 503 -3.46 3.83 11.08
N ARG A 504 -2.26 4.04 11.65
CA ARG A 504 -1.07 4.41 10.88
C ARG A 504 -0.70 3.39 9.82
N LEU A 505 -0.84 2.09 10.12
CA LEU A 505 -0.59 1.02 9.16
C LEU A 505 -1.51 1.15 7.95
N ARG A 506 -2.81 1.38 8.17
CA ARG A 506 -3.79 1.59 7.08
C ARG A 506 -3.47 2.84 6.25
N GLU A 507 -3.04 3.93 6.90
CA GLU A 507 -2.61 5.14 6.18
C GLU A 507 -1.39 4.87 5.29
N VAL A 508 -0.40 4.13 5.80
CA VAL A 508 0.80 3.74 5.04
C VAL A 508 0.43 2.82 3.87
N GLU A 509 -0.43 1.83 4.09
CA GLU A 509 -0.91 0.93 3.03
C GLU A 509 -1.66 1.71 1.94
N GLN A 510 -2.54 2.63 2.32
CA GLN A 510 -3.26 3.50 1.39
C GLN A 510 -2.30 4.41 0.59
N ALA A 511 -1.32 5.01 1.26
CA ALA A 511 -0.32 5.85 0.61
C ALA A 511 0.56 5.05 -0.37
N SER A 512 0.93 3.81 -0.02
CA SER A 512 1.67 2.90 -0.89
C SER A 512 0.87 2.55 -2.14
N LEU A 513 -0.42 2.21 -1.98
CA LEU A 513 -1.31 1.87 -3.10
C LEU A 513 -1.47 3.04 -4.08
N VAL A 514 -1.60 4.28 -3.56
CA VAL A 514 -1.68 5.48 -4.41
C VAL A 514 -0.38 5.67 -5.21
N LYS A 515 0.79 5.51 -4.57
CA LYS A 515 2.09 5.58 -5.26
C LYS A 515 2.21 4.51 -6.35
N GLU A 516 1.79 3.28 -6.08
CA GLU A 516 1.79 2.19 -7.06
C GLU A 516 0.90 2.50 -8.27
N LEU A 517 -0.30 3.04 -8.04
CA LEU A 517 -1.21 3.47 -9.12
C LEU A 517 -0.61 4.59 -9.97
N GLU A 518 0.10 5.54 -9.36
CA GLU A 518 0.80 6.60 -10.09
C GLU A 518 1.97 6.07 -10.93
N HIS A 519 2.75 5.13 -10.36
CA HIS A 519 3.82 4.46 -11.10
C HIS A 519 3.28 3.64 -12.27
N HIS A 520 2.15 2.95 -12.08
CA HIS A 520 1.49 2.21 -13.15
C HIS A 520 1.05 3.13 -14.30
N LYS A 521 0.39 4.27 -13.99
CA LYS A 521 0.02 5.28 -14.99
C LYS A 521 1.23 5.83 -15.77
N LYS A 522 2.35 6.10 -15.07
CA LYS A 522 3.60 6.54 -15.73
C LYS A 522 4.17 5.46 -16.64
N ALA A 523 4.14 4.20 -16.19
CA ALA A 523 4.60 3.07 -16.99
C ALA A 523 3.74 2.90 -18.26
N GLU A 524 2.41 2.97 -18.15
CA GLU A 524 1.50 2.94 -19.30
C GLU A 524 1.79 4.07 -20.30
N ALA A 525 1.97 5.31 -19.81
CA ALA A 525 2.29 6.44 -20.67
C ALA A 525 3.61 6.26 -21.44
N MET A 526 4.65 5.73 -20.77
CA MET A 526 5.93 5.41 -21.42
C MET A 526 5.77 4.26 -22.43
N SER A 527 5.00 3.22 -22.10
CA SER A 527 4.70 2.12 -23.03
C SER A 527 3.95 2.60 -24.27
N GLU A 528 3.00 3.53 -24.13
CA GLU A 528 2.33 4.16 -25.28
C GLU A 528 3.30 4.97 -26.15
N GLU A 529 4.22 5.72 -25.55
CA GLU A 529 5.21 6.49 -26.29
C GLU A 529 6.19 5.57 -27.04
N ILE A 530 6.67 4.51 -26.40
CA ILE A 530 7.47 3.46 -27.05
C ILE A 530 6.70 2.87 -28.23
N THR A 531 5.41 2.54 -28.06
CA THR A 531 4.57 2.00 -29.13
C THR A 531 4.42 3.01 -30.28
N LYS A 532 4.21 4.30 -29.99
CA LYS A 532 4.16 5.37 -31.00
C LYS A 532 5.48 5.50 -31.77
N LEU A 533 6.61 5.43 -31.08
CA LEU A 533 7.95 5.49 -31.69
C LEU A 533 8.23 4.24 -32.53
N GLN A 534 7.85 3.06 -32.05
CA GLN A 534 7.95 1.81 -32.80
C GLN A 534 7.10 1.84 -34.07
N ASN A 535 5.87 2.36 -34.00
CA ASN A 535 5.02 2.53 -35.18
C ASN A 535 5.62 3.51 -36.19
N LYS A 536 6.17 4.64 -35.73
CA LYS A 536 6.91 5.58 -36.59
C LYS A 536 8.13 4.91 -37.23
N LEU A 537 8.90 4.15 -36.45
CA LEU A 537 10.06 3.43 -36.96
C LEU A 537 9.66 2.35 -37.97
N SER A 538 8.56 1.64 -37.73
CA SER A 538 8.01 0.64 -38.66
C SER A 538 7.56 1.29 -39.96
N LEU A 539 6.95 2.48 -39.92
CA LEU A 539 6.57 3.25 -41.11
C LEU A 539 7.79 3.71 -41.91
N LEU A 540 8.87 4.12 -41.22
CA LEU A 540 10.14 4.47 -41.87
C LEU A 540 10.87 3.24 -42.41
N SER A 541 10.77 2.10 -41.73
CA SER A 541 11.43 0.85 -42.07
C SER A 541 10.69 0.04 -43.13
N SER A 542 9.41 0.30 -43.40
CA SER A 542 8.63 -0.41 -44.43
C SER A 542 9.01 -0.03 -45.87
N GLY A 543 10.13 0.68 -46.05
CA GLY A 543 10.79 0.84 -47.35
C GLY A 543 10.08 1.75 -48.35
N GLY A 544 8.93 2.34 -48.02
CA GLY A 544 8.16 3.18 -48.95
C GLY A 544 8.95 4.39 -49.47
N GLU A 545 9.72 5.05 -48.60
CA GLU A 545 10.61 6.15 -49.01
C GLU A 545 11.77 5.64 -49.89
N THR A 546 12.34 4.47 -49.56
CA THR A 546 13.45 3.88 -50.33
C THR A 546 13.01 3.32 -51.69
N GLU A 547 11.81 2.78 -51.79
CA GLU A 547 11.24 2.25 -53.03
C GLU A 547 10.77 3.38 -53.95
N TYR A 548 10.20 4.45 -53.38
CA TYR A 548 9.91 5.69 -54.10
C TYR A 548 11.20 6.31 -54.66
N LEU A 549 12.26 6.43 -53.84
CA LEU A 549 13.56 6.91 -54.31
C LEU A 549 14.16 6.02 -55.40
N ARG A 550 14.01 4.69 -55.27
CA ARG A 550 14.45 3.72 -56.29
C ARG A 550 13.71 3.96 -57.61
N ASN A 551 12.39 4.13 -57.57
CA ASN A 551 11.56 4.35 -58.75
C ASN A 551 11.87 5.68 -59.45
N ILE A 552 12.06 6.75 -58.67
CA ILE A 552 12.46 8.06 -59.21
C ILE A 552 13.87 7.99 -59.82
N PHE A 553 14.80 7.27 -59.17
CA PHE A 553 16.16 7.11 -59.69
C PHE A 553 16.18 6.35 -61.02
N VAL A 554 15.35 5.30 -61.15
CA VAL A 554 15.19 4.60 -62.43
C VAL A 554 14.61 5.53 -63.50
N GLN A 555 13.60 6.34 -63.18
CA GLN A 555 13.06 7.36 -64.09
C GLN A 555 14.12 8.41 -64.49
N PHE A 556 15.00 8.81 -63.57
CA PHE A 556 16.09 9.74 -63.84
C PHE A 556 17.06 9.21 -64.90
N ILE A 557 17.44 7.92 -64.80
CA ILE A 557 18.33 7.27 -65.76
C ILE A 557 17.66 7.16 -67.14
N GLN A 558 16.37 6.82 -67.17
CA GLN A 558 15.62 6.59 -68.41
C GLN A 558 15.18 7.88 -69.12
N SER A 559 15.12 9.01 -68.41
CA SER A 559 14.74 10.29 -69.01
C SER A 559 15.84 10.78 -69.95
N GLY A 560 15.51 11.06 -71.22
CA GLY A 560 16.47 11.62 -72.19
C GLY A 560 16.54 13.16 -72.17
N ASP A 561 15.53 13.82 -71.61
CA ASP A 561 15.40 15.28 -71.57
C ASP A 561 16.10 15.88 -70.34
N ALA A 562 16.94 16.90 -70.58
CA ALA A 562 17.67 17.62 -69.54
C ALA A 562 16.73 18.34 -68.56
N SER A 563 15.60 18.85 -69.05
CA SER A 563 14.59 19.52 -68.20
C SER A 563 13.89 18.51 -67.28
N ALA A 564 13.50 17.35 -67.81
CA ALA A 564 12.94 16.25 -67.03
C ALA A 564 13.92 15.73 -65.98
N LYS A 565 15.20 15.53 -66.33
CA LYS A 565 16.25 15.13 -65.38
C LYS A 565 16.40 16.13 -64.24
N LYS A 566 16.40 17.43 -64.52
CA LYS A 566 16.50 18.47 -63.49
C LYS A 566 15.32 18.44 -62.53
N ASN A 567 14.10 18.33 -63.04
CA ASN A 567 12.90 18.24 -62.21
C ASN A 567 12.89 16.98 -61.34
N ILE A 568 13.32 15.84 -61.92
CA ILE A 568 13.48 14.58 -61.19
C ILE A 568 14.55 14.72 -60.09
N LEU A 569 15.67 15.37 -60.38
CA LEU A 569 16.75 15.58 -59.40
C LEU A 569 16.30 16.50 -58.24
N LYS A 570 15.47 17.52 -58.51
CA LYS A 570 14.82 18.32 -57.45
C LYS A 570 13.87 17.49 -56.60
N ALA A 571 13.06 16.62 -57.22
CA ALA A 571 12.15 15.74 -56.50
C ALA A 571 12.91 14.75 -55.59
N MET A 572 14.01 14.16 -56.08
CA MET A 572 14.92 13.34 -55.28
C MET A 572 15.54 14.13 -54.13
N GLY A 573 15.98 15.37 -54.40
CA GLY A 573 16.57 16.23 -53.38
C GLY A 573 15.60 16.64 -52.28
N MET A 574 14.33 16.87 -52.61
CA MET A 574 13.27 17.11 -51.61
C MET A 574 12.97 15.84 -50.80
N ALA A 575 12.89 14.68 -51.45
CA ALA A 575 12.66 13.40 -50.75
C ALA A 575 13.81 13.05 -49.80
N LEU A 576 15.06 13.37 -50.15
CA LEU A 576 16.26 13.18 -49.32
C LEU A 576 16.50 14.31 -48.31
N LYS A 577 15.65 15.34 -48.28
CA LYS A 577 15.79 16.52 -47.41
C LYS A 577 17.17 17.19 -47.51
N LEU A 578 17.68 17.34 -48.74
CA LEU A 578 18.94 18.04 -48.99
C LEU A 578 18.86 19.50 -48.52
N SER A 579 19.98 20.03 -48.08
CA SER A 579 20.07 21.40 -47.60
C SER A 579 19.75 22.41 -48.71
N THR A 580 19.38 23.63 -48.31
CA THR A 580 19.09 24.72 -49.25
C THR A 580 20.27 25.06 -50.16
N ASN A 581 21.50 24.81 -49.72
CA ASN A 581 22.70 25.01 -50.52
C ASN A 581 22.86 23.93 -51.59
N GLU A 582 22.56 22.67 -51.27
CA GLU A 582 22.59 21.56 -52.21
C GLU A 582 21.46 21.67 -53.25
N MET A 583 20.28 22.16 -52.85
CA MET A 583 19.21 22.50 -53.80
C MET A 583 19.58 23.60 -54.78
N LYS A 584 20.29 24.64 -54.32
CA LYS A 584 20.80 25.68 -55.21
C LYS A 584 21.82 25.15 -56.22
N ALA A 585 22.66 24.19 -55.82
CA ALA A 585 23.64 23.57 -56.72
C ALA A 585 22.94 22.77 -57.84
N ILE A 586 21.84 22.08 -57.53
CA ILE A 586 21.00 21.38 -58.51
C ILE A 586 20.28 22.36 -59.45
N ASP A 587 19.88 23.53 -58.94
CA ASP A 587 19.28 24.59 -59.75
C ASP A 587 20.26 25.28 -60.69
N SER A 588 21.55 25.29 -60.34
CA SER A 588 22.63 25.93 -61.13
C SER A 588 23.18 25.09 -62.29
N LYS A 589 22.84 23.79 -62.32
CA LYS A 589 23.10 22.88 -63.44
C LYS A 589 21.89 22.77 -64.35
#